data_AF-A0A2P7QJ14-F1
#
_entry.id   AF-A0A2P7QJ14-F1
#
_cell.length_a   1.000
_cell.length_b   1.000
_cell.length_c   1.000
_cell.angle_alpha   90.00
_cell.angle_beta   90.00
_cell.angle_gamma   90.00
#
_symmetry.space_group_name_H-M   'P 1'
#
loop_
_entity.id
_entity.type
_entity.pdbx_description
1 polymer ?
#
loop_
_entity_poly.entity_id
_entity_poly.type
_entity_poly.pdbx_seq_one_letter_code
_entity_poly.pdbx_strand_id
1 'polypeptide(L)'
;MMLRIMLAGLLVAASPLSAAPAAKSGRAAAPAKSARAAAPAPLPMKCPIGGGEFTFRPTASSSVWGTRGDGRPYGNGTYPLALPECPDNGLVLYKEYTADEVAKLEPLIASEDFQGLRLLDTQYYRAYWLMKSMGLPPERHLWALLQASWEAEGKPLLRNRYLAELAEESAKARPDPASLNWIGMEGRAVNALRELGRFDEALARLDSIPLASIRAGAEATPATEDSRSKRGWLDFFDAQRALIARQDASSDPFELMPKREVAARCKAGKGLDAAQKEQCKALAEGGTEADKAKREAEELRTIGKKPVER
;
A
#
# COMPACT_ATOMS: atom_id res chain seq x y z
N MET A 1 -21.22 -2.20 3.27
CA MET A 1 -21.18 -0.74 3.47
C MET A 1 -19.77 -0.25 3.16
N MET A 2 -19.52 0.07 1.89
CA MET A 2 -18.21 0.43 1.33
C MET A 2 -17.83 1.85 1.76
N LEU A 3 -16.60 2.03 2.22
CA LEU A 3 -16.01 3.34 2.50
C LEU A 3 -15.75 4.01 1.14
N ARG A 4 -16.67 4.87 0.71
CA ARG A 4 -16.48 5.77 -0.42
C ARG A 4 -15.50 6.86 0.00
N ILE A 5 -14.22 6.66 -0.31
CA ILE A 5 -13.30 7.78 -0.45
C ILE A 5 -13.75 8.54 -1.70
N MET A 6 -14.29 9.73 -1.51
CA MET A 6 -14.72 10.59 -2.61
C MET A 6 -13.50 11.03 -3.43
N LEU A 7 -13.29 10.37 -4.57
CA LEU A 7 -12.63 10.99 -5.72
C LEU A 7 -13.63 11.98 -6.33
N ALA A 8 -13.42 13.27 -6.07
CA ALA A 8 -14.05 14.32 -6.86
C ALA A 8 -13.39 14.32 -8.25
N GLY A 9 -13.95 13.53 -9.17
CA GLY A 9 -13.61 13.58 -10.59
C GLY A 9 -14.19 14.84 -11.22
N LEU A 10 -13.31 15.69 -11.78
CA LEU A 10 -13.69 16.71 -12.74
C LEU A 10 -14.34 16.04 -13.96
N LEU A 11 -15.64 16.27 -14.13
CA LEU A 11 -16.32 16.09 -15.41
C LEU A 11 -15.78 17.14 -16.40
N VAL A 12 -15.02 16.70 -17.39
CA VAL A 12 -14.83 17.48 -18.62
C VAL A 12 -16.00 17.14 -19.54
N ALA A 13 -16.92 18.08 -19.69
CA ALA A 13 -17.98 18.01 -20.70
C ALA A 13 -17.35 18.02 -22.10
N ALA A 14 -17.64 16.98 -22.89
CA ALA A 14 -17.35 16.96 -24.30
C ALA A 14 -18.41 17.78 -25.05
N SER A 15 -17.97 18.85 -25.72
CA SER A 15 -18.75 19.52 -26.76
C SER A 15 -18.05 19.34 -28.11
N PRO A 16 -18.80 19.26 -29.22
CA PRO A 16 -18.31 18.76 -30.50
C PRO A 16 -17.38 19.75 -31.20
N LEU A 17 -16.32 19.23 -31.83
CA LEU A 17 -15.48 19.98 -32.77
C LEU A 17 -16.28 20.29 -34.04
N SER A 18 -16.63 21.57 -34.22
CA SER A 18 -16.87 22.15 -35.53
C SER A 18 -15.54 22.66 -36.10
N ALA A 19 -15.23 22.25 -37.33
CA ALA A 19 -14.05 22.65 -38.07
C ALA A 19 -14.13 24.12 -38.53
N ALA A 20 -13.03 24.87 -38.35
CA ALA A 20 -12.79 26.16 -39.00
C ALA A 20 -11.26 26.41 -39.11
N PRO A 21 -10.80 27.22 -40.09
CA PRO A 21 -9.56 26.98 -40.82
C PRO A 21 -8.30 27.60 -40.21
N ALA A 22 -7.16 27.10 -40.67
CA ALA A 22 -5.81 27.48 -40.32
C ALA A 22 -5.53 28.98 -40.52
N ALA A 23 -5.25 29.70 -39.43
CA ALA A 23 -4.64 31.01 -39.45
C ALA A 23 -3.21 30.92 -38.88
N LYS A 24 -2.22 31.19 -39.74
CA LYS A 24 -0.81 31.38 -39.35
C LYS A 24 -0.73 32.60 -38.42
N SER A 25 -0.39 32.38 -37.16
CA SER A 25 0.14 33.44 -36.29
C SER A 25 1.35 32.89 -35.55
N GLY A 26 2.50 33.54 -35.77
CA GLY A 26 3.72 33.27 -35.03
C GLY A 26 3.48 33.60 -33.56
N ARG A 27 3.50 32.59 -32.70
CA ARG A 27 3.61 32.76 -31.25
C ARG A 27 5.03 32.43 -30.83
N ALA A 28 5.75 33.46 -30.39
CA ALA A 28 6.94 33.30 -29.58
C ALA A 28 6.60 32.36 -28.41
N ALA A 29 7.40 31.31 -28.25
CA ALA A 29 7.28 30.37 -27.14
C ALA A 29 7.58 31.13 -25.85
N ALA A 30 6.55 31.49 -25.09
CA ALA A 30 6.72 31.94 -23.72
C ALA A 30 7.34 30.77 -22.92
N PRO A 31 8.36 31.00 -22.10
CA PRO A 31 8.95 29.95 -21.28
C PRO A 31 7.86 29.36 -20.39
N ALA A 32 7.64 28.05 -20.50
CA ALA A 32 6.73 27.32 -19.63
C ALA A 32 7.20 27.54 -18.19
N LYS A 33 6.45 28.31 -17.40
CA LYS A 33 6.66 28.41 -15.96
C LYS A 33 6.51 26.99 -15.42
N SER A 34 7.60 26.41 -14.92
CA SER A 34 7.54 25.14 -14.19
C SER A 34 6.47 25.28 -13.11
N ALA A 35 5.39 24.51 -13.21
CA ALA A 35 4.41 24.41 -12.15
C ALA A 35 5.14 23.82 -10.94
N ARG A 36 5.55 24.66 -10.00
CA ARG A 36 5.93 24.18 -8.66
C ARG A 36 4.67 23.56 -8.09
N ALA A 37 4.70 22.27 -7.80
CA ALA A 37 3.62 21.62 -7.08
C ALA A 37 3.36 22.41 -5.80
N ALA A 38 2.19 23.04 -5.71
CA ALA A 38 1.83 23.82 -4.54
C ALA A 38 1.78 22.87 -3.34
N ALA A 39 2.40 23.27 -2.23
CA ALA A 39 2.18 22.61 -0.96
C ALA A 39 0.66 22.62 -0.69
N PRO A 40 0.12 21.53 -0.11
CA PRO A 40 -1.31 21.42 0.12
C PRO A 40 -1.75 22.54 1.05
N ALA A 41 -2.89 23.14 0.73
CA ALA A 41 -3.49 24.12 1.62
C ALA A 41 -3.79 23.45 2.98
N PRO A 42 -3.46 24.11 4.10
CA PRO A 42 -3.87 23.63 5.41
C PRO A 42 -5.40 23.52 5.48
N LEU A 43 -5.90 22.43 6.04
CA LEU A 43 -7.32 22.13 6.21
C LEU A 43 -7.75 22.50 7.64
N PRO A 44 -8.70 23.43 7.82
CA PRO A 44 -9.30 23.65 9.14
C PRO A 44 -10.14 22.43 9.52
N MET A 45 -9.98 21.98 10.75
CA MET A 45 -10.62 20.79 11.31
C MET A 45 -11.21 21.14 12.67
N LYS A 46 -12.26 20.41 13.07
CA LYS A 46 -12.86 20.52 14.39
C LYS A 46 -12.83 19.16 15.08
N CYS A 47 -12.43 19.16 16.35
CA CYS A 47 -12.40 17.97 17.17
C CYS A 47 -13.82 17.54 17.55
N PRO A 48 -14.21 16.28 17.25
CA PRO A 48 -15.52 15.76 17.63
C PRO A 48 -15.75 15.76 19.14
N ILE A 49 -14.69 15.50 19.92
CA ILE A 49 -14.70 15.55 21.39
C ILE A 49 -14.09 16.89 21.82
N GLY A 50 -14.80 17.64 22.65
CA GLY A 50 -14.38 18.95 23.17
C GLY A 50 -14.56 20.13 22.19
N GLY A 51 -14.71 19.89 20.89
CA GLY A 51 -15.04 20.94 19.92
C GLY A 51 -13.89 21.87 19.53
N GLY A 52 -12.66 21.62 19.99
CA GLY A 52 -11.49 22.44 19.66
C GLY A 52 -11.20 22.48 18.16
N GLU A 53 -10.77 23.64 17.67
CA GLU A 53 -10.39 23.82 16.27
C GLU A 53 -8.89 23.61 16.09
N PHE A 54 -8.50 22.99 14.98
CA PHE A 54 -7.10 22.80 14.63
C PHE A 54 -6.90 22.80 13.12
N THR A 55 -5.64 22.86 12.69
CA THR A 55 -5.30 22.83 11.27
C THR A 55 -4.50 21.59 10.94
N PHE A 56 -4.95 20.82 9.96
CA PHE A 56 -4.25 19.65 9.44
C PHE A 56 -3.59 19.97 8.10
N ARG A 57 -2.35 19.52 7.89
CA ARG A 57 -1.67 19.64 6.61
C ARG A 57 -1.65 18.26 5.94
N PRO A 58 -2.55 17.98 4.97
CA PRO A 58 -2.52 16.71 4.27
C PRO A 58 -1.26 16.59 3.41
N THR A 59 -0.99 15.40 2.87
CA THR A 59 0.01 15.27 1.79
C THR A 59 -0.62 15.73 0.48
N ALA A 60 0.02 16.66 -0.25
CA ALA A 60 -0.56 17.27 -1.47
C ALA A 60 -0.67 16.28 -2.62
N SER A 61 0.42 15.55 -2.84
CA SER A 61 0.51 14.55 -3.87
C SER A 61 1.62 13.57 -3.51
N SER A 62 1.37 12.32 -3.86
CA SER A 62 2.35 11.25 -3.78
C SER A 62 2.15 10.33 -4.98
N SER A 63 3.24 9.95 -5.61
CA SER A 63 3.24 8.96 -6.68
C SER A 63 3.62 7.60 -6.09
N VAL A 64 2.89 6.57 -6.47
CA VAL A 64 3.14 5.16 -6.12
C VAL A 64 3.45 4.40 -7.40
N TRP A 65 4.46 3.55 -7.37
CA TRP A 65 4.85 2.72 -8.52
C TRP A 65 5.09 1.24 -8.18
N GLY A 66 4.57 0.81 -7.02
CA GLY A 66 4.59 -0.58 -6.59
C GLY A 66 4.28 -0.69 -5.10
N THR A 67 4.31 -1.91 -4.59
CA THR A 67 4.17 -2.20 -3.16
C THR A 67 5.21 -3.21 -2.72
N ARG A 68 5.64 -3.10 -1.46
CA ARG A 68 6.46 -4.08 -0.75
C ARG A 68 5.64 -5.32 -0.40
N GLY A 69 6.31 -6.36 0.11
CA GLY A 69 5.64 -7.58 0.58
C GLY A 69 4.66 -7.38 1.74
N ASP A 70 4.91 -6.38 2.59
CA ASP A 70 3.95 -5.95 3.63
C ASP A 70 2.82 -5.06 3.07
N GLY A 71 2.81 -4.77 1.77
CA GLY A 71 1.85 -3.88 1.11
C GLY A 71 2.17 -2.40 1.21
N ARG A 72 3.27 -1.99 1.86
CA ARG A 72 3.66 -0.59 1.92
C ARG A 72 4.00 -0.08 0.52
N PRO A 73 3.51 1.08 0.09
CA PRO A 73 3.81 1.61 -1.23
C PRO A 73 5.30 1.93 -1.41
N TYR A 74 5.83 1.62 -2.60
CA TYR A 74 6.99 2.31 -3.13
C TYR A 74 6.53 3.61 -3.76
N GLY A 75 7.05 4.73 -3.25
CA GLY A 75 6.67 6.04 -3.72
C GLY A 75 7.60 7.13 -3.24
N ASN A 76 7.27 8.36 -3.61
CA ASN A 76 8.00 9.56 -3.20
C ASN A 76 7.43 10.23 -1.94
N GLY A 77 6.39 9.64 -1.35
CA GLY A 77 5.72 10.12 -0.14
C GLY A 77 6.20 9.41 1.12
N THR A 78 5.72 9.87 2.27
CA THR A 78 5.81 9.13 3.54
C THR A 78 4.60 8.23 3.66
N TYR A 79 4.84 6.94 3.93
CA TYR A 79 3.76 5.95 4.08
C TYR A 79 3.84 5.28 5.46
N PRO A 80 2.70 5.17 6.18
CA PRO A 80 1.37 5.59 5.76
C PRO A 80 1.21 7.13 5.76
N LEU A 81 0.20 7.64 5.05
CA LEU A 81 -0.08 9.08 5.08
C LEU A 81 -0.56 9.46 6.47
N ALA A 82 -0.11 10.61 6.99
CA ALA A 82 -0.52 11.10 8.30
C ALA A 82 -2.05 11.20 8.42
N LEU A 83 -2.59 10.82 9.57
CA LEU A 83 -3.99 11.06 9.91
C LEU A 83 -4.11 12.41 10.64
N PRO A 84 -5.25 13.12 10.52
CA PRO A 84 -5.54 14.22 11.42
C PRO A 84 -5.70 13.71 12.86
N GLU A 85 -5.28 14.51 13.83
CA GLU A 85 -5.40 14.18 15.24
C GLU A 85 -5.75 15.42 16.05
N CYS A 86 -6.64 15.22 17.01
CA CYS A 86 -7.05 16.24 17.96
C CYS A 86 -5.91 16.59 18.94
N PRO A 87 -5.44 17.85 18.97
CA PRO A 87 -4.30 18.24 19.80
C PRO A 87 -4.52 18.02 21.30
N ASP A 88 -5.74 18.23 21.79
CA ASP A 88 -6.00 18.23 23.23
C ASP A 88 -6.13 16.81 23.79
N ASN A 89 -6.94 15.97 23.15
CA ASN A 89 -7.27 14.63 23.64
C ASN A 89 -6.58 13.48 22.89
N GLY A 90 -5.93 13.76 21.75
CA GLY A 90 -5.24 12.74 20.95
C GLY A 90 -6.16 11.84 20.12
N LEU A 91 -7.45 12.18 19.95
CA LEU A 91 -8.35 11.44 19.07
C LEU A 91 -7.81 11.46 17.64
N VAL A 92 -7.54 10.26 17.10
CA VAL A 92 -7.14 10.09 15.70
C VAL A 92 -8.38 10.08 14.80
N LEU A 93 -8.38 10.91 13.76
CA LEU A 93 -9.50 11.08 12.84
C LEU A 93 -9.29 10.24 11.56
N TYR A 94 -9.61 8.95 11.62
CA TYR A 94 -9.57 8.06 10.44
C TYR A 94 -10.88 8.04 9.63
N LYS A 95 -11.93 8.70 10.15
CA LYS A 95 -13.23 8.94 9.51
C LYS A 95 -13.94 10.09 10.21
N GLU A 96 -15.10 10.48 9.67
CA GLU A 96 -16.07 11.29 10.41
C GLU A 96 -16.82 10.42 11.42
N TYR A 97 -17.00 10.94 12.64
CA TYR A 97 -17.67 10.25 13.74
C TYR A 97 -19.08 10.79 13.94
N THR A 98 -20.05 9.89 14.16
CA THR A 98 -21.40 10.30 14.57
C THR A 98 -21.42 10.68 16.06
N ALA A 99 -22.49 11.35 16.51
CA ALA A 99 -22.64 11.70 17.92
C ALA A 99 -22.60 10.46 18.85
N ASP A 100 -23.21 9.35 18.42
CA ASP A 100 -23.20 8.08 19.17
C ASP A 100 -21.79 7.48 19.26
N GLU A 101 -20.99 7.63 18.20
CA GLU A 101 -19.60 7.16 18.20
C GLU A 101 -18.73 8.05 19.07
N VAL A 102 -18.94 9.37 19.04
CA VAL A 102 -18.28 10.33 19.93
C VAL A 102 -18.56 9.99 21.38
N ALA A 103 -19.81 9.71 21.75
CA ALA A 103 -20.18 9.32 23.11
C ALA A 103 -19.50 8.02 23.58
N LYS A 104 -19.22 7.09 22.66
CA LYS A 104 -18.47 5.85 22.95
C LYS A 104 -16.95 6.10 23.02
N LEU A 105 -16.44 7.00 22.19
CA LEU A 105 -15.02 7.31 22.10
C LEU A 105 -14.53 8.15 23.28
N GLU A 106 -15.36 9.05 23.79
CA GLU A 106 -15.01 9.94 24.89
C GLU A 106 -14.44 9.21 26.13
N PRO A 107 -15.11 8.20 26.70
CA PRO A 107 -14.53 7.44 27.81
C PRO A 107 -13.29 6.62 27.42
N LEU A 108 -13.23 6.10 26.18
CA LEU A 108 -12.06 5.34 25.70
C LEU A 108 -10.82 6.23 25.61
N ILE A 109 -10.98 7.45 25.13
CA ILE A 109 -9.86 8.39 24.95
C ILE A 109 -9.42 8.97 26.28
N ALA A 110 -10.34 9.16 27.22
CA ALA A 110 -10.01 9.56 28.58
C ALA A 110 -9.31 8.44 29.39
N SER A 111 -9.34 7.19 28.93
CA SER A 111 -8.77 6.05 29.66
C SER A 111 -7.24 6.10 29.77
N GLU A 112 -6.72 5.54 30.87
CA GLU A 112 -5.28 5.40 31.08
C GLU A 112 -4.61 4.58 29.98
N ASP A 113 -5.28 3.54 29.47
CA ASP A 113 -4.80 2.72 28.36
C ASP A 113 -4.53 3.59 27.12
N PHE A 114 -5.51 4.39 26.69
CA PHE A 114 -5.34 5.22 25.51
C PHE A 114 -4.30 6.33 25.71
N GLN A 115 -4.27 6.95 26.89
CA GLN A 115 -3.26 7.97 27.19
C GLN A 115 -1.85 7.37 27.24
N GLY A 116 -1.69 6.13 27.70
CA GLY A 116 -0.43 5.39 27.60
C GLY A 116 0.00 5.18 26.15
N LEU A 117 -0.93 4.77 25.28
CA LEU A 117 -0.65 4.64 23.84
C LEU A 117 -0.29 5.98 23.20
N ARG A 118 -0.93 7.08 23.63
CA ARG A 118 -0.61 8.43 23.11
C ARG A 118 0.85 8.82 23.34
N LEU A 119 1.47 8.33 24.43
CA LEU A 119 2.85 8.64 24.77
C LEU A 119 3.86 7.73 24.05
N LEU A 120 3.50 6.47 23.81
CA LEU A 120 4.47 5.43 23.43
C LEU A 120 4.28 4.90 22.00
N ASP A 121 3.07 5.00 21.45
CA ASP A 121 2.66 4.32 20.25
C ASP A 121 2.49 5.26 19.05
N THR A 122 2.40 4.66 17.87
CA THR A 122 2.24 5.42 16.63
C THR A 122 0.78 5.81 16.39
N GLN A 123 0.54 6.76 15.50
CA GLN A 123 -0.80 7.26 15.24
C GLN A 123 -1.73 6.17 14.68
N TYR A 124 -1.21 5.33 13.77
CA TYR A 124 -1.98 4.21 13.22
C TYR A 124 -2.22 3.09 14.22
N TYR A 125 -1.32 2.88 15.18
CA TYR A 125 -1.57 1.91 16.25
C TYR A 125 -2.73 2.36 17.14
N ARG A 126 -2.77 3.65 17.48
CA ARG A 126 -3.90 4.24 18.22
C ARG A 126 -5.21 4.17 17.44
N ALA A 127 -5.18 4.39 16.12
CA ALA A 127 -6.34 4.18 15.28
C ALA A 127 -6.81 2.72 15.31
N TYR A 128 -5.90 1.75 15.18
CA TYR A 128 -6.20 0.32 15.31
C TYR A 128 -6.85 0.00 16.66
N TRP A 129 -6.25 0.47 17.77
CA TRP A 129 -6.75 0.24 19.11
C TRP A 129 -8.18 0.79 19.27
N LEU A 130 -8.43 2.03 18.84
CA LEU A 130 -9.77 2.63 18.89
C LEU A 130 -10.78 1.83 18.05
N MET A 131 -10.41 1.44 16.83
CA MET A 131 -11.28 0.64 15.97
C MET A 131 -11.66 -0.70 16.63
N LYS A 132 -10.69 -1.39 17.23
CA LYS A 132 -10.90 -2.64 17.97
C LYS A 132 -11.77 -2.43 19.21
N SER A 133 -11.48 -1.41 20.02
CA SER A 133 -12.24 -1.07 21.24
C SER A 133 -13.68 -0.65 20.95
N MET A 134 -13.95 -0.08 19.76
CA MET A 134 -15.30 0.20 19.29
C MET A 134 -16.03 -1.03 18.73
N GLY A 135 -15.39 -2.21 18.72
CA GLY A 135 -15.98 -3.46 18.24
C GLY A 135 -16.07 -3.56 16.72
N LEU A 136 -15.24 -2.83 15.97
CA LEU A 136 -15.16 -3.04 14.53
C LEU A 136 -14.58 -4.43 14.24
N PRO A 137 -15.03 -5.12 13.17
CA PRO A 137 -14.54 -6.45 12.87
C PRO A 137 -13.10 -6.40 12.32
N PRO A 138 -12.34 -7.51 12.37
CA PRO A 138 -10.92 -7.54 12.00
C PRO A 138 -10.59 -6.97 10.63
N GLU A 139 -11.47 -7.18 9.64
CA GLU A 139 -11.29 -6.67 8.27
C GLU A 139 -11.25 -5.14 8.22
N ARG A 140 -11.71 -4.44 9.26
CA ARG A 140 -11.68 -2.99 9.36
C ARG A 140 -10.46 -2.45 10.09
N HIS A 141 -9.95 -3.16 11.09
CA HIS A 141 -8.88 -2.63 11.95
C HIS A 141 -7.49 -3.19 11.65
N LEU A 142 -7.37 -4.39 11.06
CA LEU A 142 -6.06 -5.01 10.76
C LEU A 142 -5.23 -4.19 9.78
N TRP A 143 -5.88 -3.47 8.85
CA TRP A 143 -5.19 -2.57 7.94
C TRP A 143 -4.53 -1.38 8.65
N ALA A 144 -5.13 -0.88 9.74
CA ALA A 144 -4.52 0.16 10.56
C ALA A 144 -3.31 -0.38 11.34
N LEU A 145 -3.40 -1.60 11.87
CA LEU A 145 -2.27 -2.26 12.56
C LEU A 145 -1.08 -2.51 11.63
N LEU A 146 -1.34 -2.97 10.42
CA LEU A 146 -0.31 -3.10 9.40
C LEU A 146 0.35 -1.75 9.08
N GLN A 147 -0.44 -0.69 8.88
CA GLN A 147 0.10 0.66 8.65
C GLN A 147 0.91 1.19 9.84
N ALA A 148 0.55 0.82 11.07
CA ALA A 148 1.35 1.13 12.24
C ALA A 148 2.77 0.54 12.14
N SER A 149 2.91 -0.68 11.58
CA SER A 149 4.22 -1.30 11.35
C SER A 149 5.07 -0.53 10.32
N TRP A 150 4.43 0.11 9.34
CA TRP A 150 5.10 0.97 8.36
C TRP A 150 5.53 2.30 9.00
N GLU A 151 4.68 2.89 9.84
CA GLU A 151 4.97 4.11 10.60
C GLU A 151 6.13 3.90 11.59
N ALA A 152 6.27 2.67 12.11
CA ALA A 152 7.32 2.27 13.05
C ALA A 152 8.61 1.74 12.39
N GLU A 153 8.82 1.91 11.08
CA GLU A 153 9.99 1.34 10.39
C GLU A 153 11.35 1.74 11.02
N GLY A 154 11.49 2.98 11.49
CA GLY A 154 12.67 3.45 12.23
C GLY A 154 12.72 3.05 13.71
N LYS A 155 11.77 2.24 14.19
CA LYS A 155 11.56 1.86 15.59
C LYS A 155 11.36 0.33 15.70
N PRO A 156 12.43 -0.47 15.61
CA PRO A 156 12.34 -1.92 15.41
C PRO A 156 11.55 -2.65 16.50
N LEU A 157 11.66 -2.22 17.77
CA LEU A 157 10.89 -2.84 18.87
C LEU A 157 9.37 -2.64 18.68
N LEU A 158 8.93 -1.43 18.31
CA LEU A 158 7.52 -1.15 18.04
C LEU A 158 7.05 -1.92 16.80
N ARG A 159 7.85 -1.89 15.72
CA ARG A 159 7.52 -2.60 14.49
C ARG A 159 7.32 -4.09 14.74
N ASN A 160 8.25 -4.73 15.46
CA ASN A 160 8.18 -6.16 15.72
C ASN A 160 6.96 -6.50 16.59
N ARG A 161 6.63 -5.67 17.58
CA ARG A 161 5.39 -5.81 18.36
C ARG A 161 4.16 -5.77 17.46
N TYR A 162 4.05 -4.78 16.57
CA TYR A 162 2.89 -4.64 15.69
C TYR A 162 2.77 -5.78 14.68
N LEU A 163 3.88 -6.29 14.16
CA LEU A 163 3.88 -7.45 13.26
C LEU A 163 3.45 -8.73 13.98
N ALA A 164 3.88 -8.92 15.23
CA ALA A 164 3.48 -10.07 16.04
C ALA A 164 1.97 -10.02 16.32
N GLU A 165 1.47 -8.85 16.76
CA GLU A 165 0.04 -8.64 16.98
C GLU A 165 -0.77 -8.76 15.69
N LEU A 166 -0.25 -8.31 14.53
CA LEU A 166 -0.92 -8.47 13.24
C LEU A 166 -1.12 -9.96 12.93
N ALA A 167 -0.10 -10.79 13.13
CA ALA A 167 -0.21 -12.23 12.94
C ALA A 167 -1.27 -12.83 13.88
N GLU A 168 -1.25 -12.48 15.17
CA GLU A 168 -2.20 -13.01 16.16
C GLU A 168 -3.65 -12.57 15.90
N GLU A 169 -3.86 -11.29 15.60
CA GLU A 169 -5.19 -10.72 15.42
C GLU A 169 -5.82 -11.12 14.09
N SER A 170 -5.02 -11.24 13.03
CA SER A 170 -5.53 -11.73 11.73
C SER A 170 -5.98 -13.19 11.80
N ALA A 171 -5.37 -14.02 12.65
CA ALA A 171 -5.78 -15.42 12.84
C ALA A 171 -7.19 -15.56 13.45
N LYS A 172 -7.73 -14.49 14.04
CA LYS A 172 -9.10 -14.43 14.58
C LYS A 172 -10.16 -14.13 13.51
N ALA A 173 -9.74 -13.67 12.32
CA ALA A 173 -10.65 -13.40 11.22
C ALA A 173 -11.18 -14.70 10.63
N ARG A 174 -12.44 -14.70 10.19
CA ARG A 174 -13.05 -15.88 9.57
C ARG A 174 -12.40 -16.15 8.20
N PRO A 175 -11.96 -17.38 7.89
CA PRO A 175 -11.45 -17.72 6.57
C PRO A 175 -12.44 -17.42 5.45
N ASP A 176 -11.99 -16.71 4.42
CA ASP A 176 -12.79 -16.37 3.23
C ASP A 176 -11.94 -16.38 1.96
N PRO A 177 -11.73 -17.55 1.34
CA PRO A 177 -10.89 -17.68 0.15
C PRO A 177 -11.49 -17.07 -1.12
N ALA A 178 -12.73 -16.57 -1.06
CA ALA A 178 -13.31 -15.78 -2.15
C ALA A 178 -12.94 -14.30 -2.05
N SER A 179 -12.61 -13.80 -0.86
CA SER A 179 -12.34 -12.39 -0.57
C SER A 179 -10.87 -12.02 -0.76
N LEU A 180 -10.59 -11.11 -1.70
CA LEU A 180 -9.25 -10.54 -1.89
C LEU A 180 -8.69 -9.83 -0.65
N ASN A 181 -9.57 -9.26 0.19
CA ASN A 181 -9.14 -8.61 1.43
C ASN A 181 -8.61 -9.63 2.43
N TRP A 182 -9.29 -10.77 2.56
CA TRP A 182 -8.83 -11.86 3.41
C TRP A 182 -7.54 -12.48 2.87
N ILE A 183 -7.51 -12.85 1.59
CA ILE A 183 -6.32 -13.43 0.93
C ILE A 183 -5.11 -12.51 1.13
N GLY A 184 -5.31 -11.21 0.88
CA GLY A 184 -4.22 -10.25 1.01
C GLY A 184 -3.78 -10.02 2.45
N MET A 185 -4.68 -10.11 3.43
CA MET A 185 -4.29 -9.99 4.84
C MET A 185 -3.52 -11.24 5.29
N GLU A 186 -3.92 -12.43 4.86
CA GLU A 186 -3.19 -13.67 5.15
C GLU A 186 -1.77 -13.65 4.58
N GLY A 187 -1.59 -13.24 3.32
CA GLY A 187 -0.26 -13.08 2.73
C GLY A 187 0.62 -12.11 3.52
N ARG A 188 0.05 -11.04 4.06
CA ARG A 188 0.80 -10.07 4.89
C ARG A 188 1.07 -10.58 6.30
N ALA A 189 0.18 -11.38 6.88
CA ALA A 189 0.40 -12.04 8.16
C ALA A 189 1.51 -13.10 8.06
N VAL A 190 1.54 -13.89 6.98
CA VAL A 190 2.67 -14.81 6.69
C VAL A 190 3.96 -14.01 6.52
N ASN A 191 3.94 -12.90 5.79
CA ASN A 191 5.12 -12.03 5.65
C ASN A 191 5.58 -11.47 7.00
N ALA A 192 4.65 -11.06 7.87
CA ALA A 192 4.96 -10.56 9.21
C ALA A 192 5.69 -11.61 10.05
N LEU A 193 5.20 -12.85 10.08
CA LEU A 193 5.86 -13.97 10.78
C LEU A 193 7.25 -14.24 10.20
N ARG A 194 7.40 -14.23 8.88
CA ARG A 194 8.68 -14.40 8.18
C ARG A 194 9.69 -13.31 8.60
N GLU A 195 9.30 -12.04 8.57
CA GLU A 195 10.18 -10.93 8.97
C GLU A 195 10.57 -10.94 10.45
N LEU A 196 9.73 -11.53 11.29
CA LEU A 196 10.03 -11.79 12.70
C LEU A 196 10.98 -12.99 12.91
N GLY A 197 11.35 -13.70 11.85
CA GLY A 197 12.14 -14.94 11.92
C GLY A 197 11.35 -16.15 12.44
N ARG A 198 10.02 -16.04 12.56
CA ARG A 198 9.12 -17.11 13.02
C ARG A 198 8.75 -18.01 11.83
N PHE A 199 9.76 -18.63 11.22
CA PHE A 199 9.65 -19.34 9.93
C PHE A 199 8.71 -20.55 9.98
N ASP A 200 8.77 -21.35 11.05
CA ASP A 200 7.90 -22.52 11.19
C ASP A 200 6.43 -22.12 11.28
N GLU A 201 6.13 -21.05 12.02
CA GLU A 201 4.78 -20.49 12.13
C GLU A 201 4.32 -19.85 10.82
N ALA A 202 5.24 -19.17 10.11
CA ALA A 202 4.95 -18.62 8.79
C ALA A 202 4.59 -19.73 7.79
N LEU A 203 5.34 -20.84 7.79
CA LEU A 203 5.07 -21.99 6.92
C LEU A 203 3.75 -22.67 7.29
N ALA A 204 3.52 -22.94 8.57
CA ALA A 204 2.28 -23.54 9.04
C ALA A 204 1.06 -22.68 8.68
N ARG A 205 1.18 -21.35 8.82
CA ARG A 205 0.11 -20.44 8.42
C ARG A 205 -0.10 -20.45 6.91
N LEU A 206 0.96 -20.41 6.11
CA LEU A 206 0.89 -20.48 4.65
C LEU A 206 0.21 -21.78 4.18
N ASP A 207 0.53 -22.91 4.80
CA ASP A 207 -0.05 -24.22 4.50
C ASP A 207 -1.54 -24.32 4.88
N SER A 208 -2.01 -23.49 5.81
CA SER A 208 -3.43 -23.42 6.18
C SER A 208 -4.30 -22.66 5.16
N ILE A 209 -3.68 -21.88 4.26
CA ILE A 209 -4.41 -21.12 3.25
C ILE A 209 -4.91 -22.10 2.16
N PRO A 210 -6.21 -22.10 1.80
CA PRO A 210 -6.76 -23.02 0.81
C PRO A 210 -6.41 -22.56 -0.63
N LEU A 211 -5.13 -22.67 -0.99
CA LEU A 211 -4.58 -22.21 -2.27
C LEU A 211 -5.28 -22.86 -3.48
N ALA A 212 -5.74 -24.11 -3.34
CA ALA A 212 -6.52 -24.80 -4.37
C ALA A 212 -7.84 -24.08 -4.68
N SER A 213 -8.56 -23.63 -3.65
CA SER A 213 -9.82 -22.87 -3.82
C SER A 213 -9.57 -21.51 -4.46
N ILE A 214 -8.49 -20.83 -4.07
CA ILE A 214 -8.09 -19.54 -4.66
C ILE A 214 -7.76 -19.73 -6.15
N ARG A 215 -7.00 -20.79 -6.49
CA ARG A 215 -6.64 -21.14 -7.87
C ARG A 215 -7.86 -21.45 -8.72
N ALA A 216 -8.77 -22.30 -8.24
CA ALA A 216 -10.02 -22.59 -8.92
C ALA A 216 -10.84 -21.30 -9.17
N GLY A 217 -10.90 -20.39 -8.20
CA GLY A 217 -11.55 -19.09 -8.36
C GLY A 217 -10.89 -18.20 -9.42
N ALA A 218 -9.56 -18.24 -9.53
CA ALA A 218 -8.80 -17.49 -10.52
C ALA A 218 -8.92 -18.04 -11.96
N GLU A 219 -9.17 -19.35 -12.08
CA GLU A 219 -9.34 -20.05 -13.36
C GLU A 219 -10.78 -19.97 -13.87
N ALA A 220 -11.77 -19.88 -12.98
CA ALA A 220 -13.18 -19.80 -13.34
C ALA A 220 -13.53 -18.54 -14.16
N THR A 221 -12.84 -17.41 -13.93
CA THR A 221 -13.14 -16.13 -14.61
C THR A 221 -11.86 -15.41 -15.07
N PRO A 222 -11.05 -16.01 -15.94
CA PRO A 222 -9.62 -15.67 -16.10
C PRO A 222 -9.36 -14.24 -16.58
N ALA A 223 -10.32 -13.63 -17.27
CA ALA A 223 -10.25 -12.26 -17.80
C ALA A 223 -10.57 -11.16 -16.77
N THR A 224 -11.09 -11.51 -15.58
CA THR A 224 -11.47 -10.52 -14.57
C THR A 224 -10.26 -9.98 -13.81
N GLU A 225 -10.40 -8.77 -13.25
CA GLU A 225 -9.40 -8.18 -12.36
C GLU A 225 -9.22 -8.98 -11.07
N ASP A 226 -10.33 -9.52 -10.54
CA ASP A 226 -10.31 -10.40 -9.38
C ASP A 226 -9.46 -11.66 -9.63
N SER A 227 -9.66 -12.33 -10.76
CA SER A 227 -8.85 -13.49 -11.13
C SER A 227 -7.38 -13.15 -11.38
N ARG A 228 -7.07 -11.99 -11.97
CA ARG A 228 -5.68 -11.51 -12.06
C ARG A 228 -5.06 -11.29 -10.68
N SER A 229 -5.81 -10.68 -9.76
CA SER A 229 -5.36 -10.41 -8.40
C SER A 229 -5.11 -11.71 -7.63
N LYS A 230 -5.99 -12.71 -7.76
CA LYS A 230 -5.81 -14.05 -7.18
C LYS A 230 -4.55 -14.74 -7.70
N ARG A 231 -4.27 -14.67 -9.01
CA ARG A 231 -3.00 -15.19 -9.56
C ARG A 231 -1.78 -14.50 -8.97
N GLY A 232 -1.81 -13.16 -8.87
CA GLY A 232 -0.73 -12.41 -8.22
C GLY A 232 -0.51 -12.82 -6.76
N TRP A 233 -1.58 -13.09 -6.01
CA TRP A 233 -1.47 -13.63 -4.65
C TRP A 233 -0.90 -15.05 -4.61
N LEU A 234 -1.26 -15.92 -5.56
CA LEU A 234 -0.68 -17.27 -5.66
C LEU A 234 0.84 -17.19 -5.91
N ASP A 235 1.27 -16.36 -6.86
CA ASP A 235 2.70 -16.13 -7.14
C ASP A 235 3.42 -15.58 -5.89
N PHE A 236 2.75 -14.68 -5.16
CA PHE A 236 3.27 -14.11 -3.92
C PHE A 236 3.43 -15.17 -2.81
N PHE A 237 2.48 -16.09 -2.67
CA PHE A 237 2.56 -17.21 -1.72
C PHE A 237 3.69 -18.19 -2.08
N ASP A 238 3.89 -18.48 -3.37
CA ASP A 238 4.99 -19.32 -3.83
C ASP A 238 6.35 -18.68 -3.54
N ALA A 239 6.48 -17.37 -3.79
CA ALA A 239 7.67 -16.60 -3.44
C ALA A 239 7.95 -16.61 -1.93
N GLN A 240 6.91 -16.46 -1.10
CA GLN A 240 7.05 -16.55 0.36
C GLN A 240 7.49 -17.93 0.83
N ARG A 241 6.99 -19.01 0.23
CA ARG A 241 7.45 -20.37 0.56
C ARG A 241 8.95 -20.51 0.33
N ALA A 242 9.45 -20.02 -0.81
CA ALA A 242 10.87 -20.03 -1.12
C ALA A 242 11.69 -19.18 -0.15
N LEU A 243 11.15 -18.04 0.31
CA LEU A 243 11.77 -17.16 1.32
C LEU A 243 11.86 -17.81 2.70
N ILE A 244 10.77 -18.45 3.14
CA ILE A 244 10.69 -19.13 4.43
C ILE A 244 11.67 -20.31 4.45
N ALA A 245 11.73 -21.09 3.37
CA ALA A 245 12.64 -22.24 3.25
C ALA A 245 14.12 -21.87 3.40
N ARG A 246 14.51 -20.66 2.99
CA ARG A 246 15.88 -20.14 3.16
C ARG A 246 16.09 -19.28 4.42
N GLN A 247 15.09 -19.21 5.29
CA GLN A 247 15.11 -18.41 6.51
C GLN A 247 15.45 -16.93 6.28
N ASP A 248 14.92 -16.35 5.20
CA ASP A 248 15.13 -14.95 4.87
C ASP A 248 14.13 -14.07 5.63
N ALA A 249 14.62 -13.34 6.64
CA ALA A 249 13.85 -12.39 7.45
C ALA A 249 13.92 -10.95 6.91
N SER A 250 14.50 -10.71 5.72
CA SER A 250 14.64 -9.35 5.21
C SER A 250 13.28 -8.70 4.98
N SER A 251 13.16 -7.42 5.31
CA SER A 251 11.91 -6.66 5.12
C SER A 251 11.63 -6.31 3.66
N ASP A 252 12.56 -6.60 2.76
CA ASP A 252 12.41 -6.24 1.36
C ASP A 252 13.20 -7.14 0.39
N PRO A 253 12.85 -8.44 0.33
CA PRO A 253 13.50 -9.40 -0.55
C PRO A 253 13.12 -9.16 -2.02
N PHE A 254 14.00 -9.56 -2.94
CA PHE A 254 13.81 -9.33 -4.37
C PHE A 254 12.57 -10.03 -4.95
N GLU A 255 12.18 -11.17 -4.39
CA GLU A 255 11.07 -11.99 -4.87
C GLU A 255 9.70 -11.39 -4.56
N LEU A 256 9.61 -10.54 -3.52
CA LEU A 256 8.38 -9.80 -3.20
C LEU A 256 8.41 -8.38 -3.75
N MET A 257 9.46 -8.02 -4.47
CA MET A 257 9.71 -6.66 -4.92
C MET A 257 9.29 -6.46 -6.37
N PRO A 258 8.72 -5.30 -6.73
CA PRO A 258 8.43 -4.96 -8.11
C PRO A 258 9.70 -5.01 -8.97
N LYS A 259 9.59 -5.57 -10.19
CA LYS A 259 10.72 -5.70 -11.14
C LYS A 259 11.52 -4.42 -11.35
N ARG A 260 10.84 -3.26 -11.35
CA ARG A 260 11.48 -1.93 -11.46
C ARG A 260 12.44 -1.66 -10.31
N GLU A 261 12.03 -1.98 -9.08
CA GLU A 261 12.84 -1.77 -7.88
C GLU A 261 14.00 -2.78 -7.83
N VAL A 262 13.76 -4.03 -8.24
CA VAL A 262 14.83 -5.03 -8.37
C VAL A 262 15.89 -4.55 -9.37
N ALA A 263 15.47 -4.10 -10.56
CA ALA A 263 16.38 -3.56 -11.56
C ALA A 263 17.18 -2.34 -11.05
N ALA A 264 16.53 -1.45 -10.29
CA ALA A 264 17.20 -0.31 -9.67
C ALA A 264 18.26 -0.74 -8.65
N ARG A 265 17.97 -1.74 -7.80
CA ARG A 265 18.94 -2.31 -6.84
C ARG A 265 20.09 -3.02 -7.52
N CYS A 266 19.81 -3.80 -8.57
CA CYS A 266 20.83 -4.43 -9.39
C CYS A 266 21.78 -3.41 -10.02
N LYS A 267 21.24 -2.31 -10.55
CA LYS A 267 22.05 -1.21 -11.09
C LYS A 267 22.89 -0.51 -10.03
N ALA A 268 22.38 -0.38 -8.80
CA ALA A 268 23.13 0.22 -7.69
C ALA A 268 24.27 -0.68 -7.20
N GLY A 269 24.10 -2.00 -7.24
CA GLY A 269 25.14 -3.01 -6.95
C GLY A 269 25.62 -3.07 -5.50
N LYS A 270 25.04 -2.28 -4.58
CA LYS A 270 25.46 -2.19 -3.18
C LYS A 270 24.68 -3.15 -2.29
N GLY A 271 25.40 -3.84 -1.41
CA GLY A 271 24.80 -4.68 -0.37
C GLY A 271 24.09 -5.94 -0.87
N LEU A 272 24.39 -6.39 -2.10
CA LEU A 272 23.75 -7.57 -2.67
C LEU A 272 24.38 -8.86 -2.14
N ASP A 273 23.54 -9.77 -1.65
CA ASP A 273 23.95 -11.13 -1.32
C ASP A 273 24.15 -12.00 -2.58
N ALA A 274 24.55 -13.27 -2.40
CA ALA A 274 24.81 -14.18 -3.52
C ALA A 274 23.55 -14.50 -4.35
N ALA A 275 22.40 -14.68 -3.70
CA ALA A 275 21.14 -14.98 -4.39
C ALA A 275 20.65 -13.76 -5.20
N GLN A 276 20.76 -12.57 -4.62
CA GLN A 276 20.43 -11.31 -5.28
C GLN A 276 21.35 -11.03 -6.47
N LYS A 277 22.65 -11.32 -6.36
CA LYS A 277 23.60 -11.21 -7.49
C LYS A 277 23.21 -12.13 -8.64
N GLU A 278 22.83 -13.36 -8.35
CA GLU A 278 22.39 -14.31 -9.39
C GLU A 278 21.10 -13.84 -10.06
N GLN A 279 20.14 -13.31 -9.30
CA GLN A 279 18.94 -12.71 -9.86
C GLN A 279 19.24 -11.47 -10.72
N CYS A 280 20.19 -10.62 -10.31
CA CYS A 280 20.63 -9.49 -11.12
C CYS A 280 21.27 -9.92 -12.44
N LYS A 281 22.06 -11.01 -12.42
CA LYS A 281 22.64 -11.60 -13.62
C LYS A 281 21.54 -12.15 -14.54
N ALA A 282 20.61 -12.93 -13.99
CA ALA A 282 19.47 -13.46 -14.74
C ALA A 282 18.59 -12.35 -15.34
N LEU A 283 18.40 -11.23 -14.64
CA LEU A 283 17.69 -10.05 -15.16
C LEU A 283 18.44 -9.36 -16.29
N ALA A 284 19.78 -9.30 -16.22
CA ALA A 284 20.61 -8.75 -17.29
C ALA A 284 20.61 -9.66 -18.53
N GLU A 285 20.60 -10.98 -18.33
CA GLU A 285 20.56 -11.99 -19.40
C GLU A 285 19.16 -12.14 -20.02
N GLY A 286 18.11 -11.99 -19.20
CA GLY A 286 16.70 -12.01 -19.63
C GLY A 286 16.24 -10.74 -20.34
N GLY A 287 17.03 -9.65 -20.29
CA GLY A 287 16.83 -8.45 -21.10
C GLY A 287 17.24 -8.69 -22.56
N THR A 288 16.56 -9.59 -23.26
CA THR A 288 16.84 -9.85 -24.67
C THR A 288 16.51 -8.62 -25.53
N GLU A 289 17.15 -8.48 -26.70
CA GLU A 289 16.82 -7.46 -27.70
C GLU A 289 15.32 -7.44 -28.04
N ALA A 290 14.59 -8.55 -27.85
CA ALA A 290 13.13 -8.62 -27.99
C ALA A 290 12.35 -7.82 -26.93
N ASP A 291 12.84 -7.75 -25.68
CA ASP A 291 12.21 -6.96 -24.61
C ASP A 291 12.56 -5.47 -24.70
N LYS A 292 13.69 -5.17 -25.35
CA LYS A 292 14.07 -3.81 -25.74
C LYS A 292 13.22 -3.35 -26.93
N ALA A 293 13.07 -4.19 -27.95
CA ALA A 293 12.23 -3.94 -29.11
C ALA A 293 10.74 -3.82 -28.74
N LYS A 294 10.23 -4.61 -27.79
CA LYS A 294 8.86 -4.45 -27.28
C LYS A 294 8.65 -3.11 -26.56
N ARG A 295 9.61 -2.68 -25.73
CA ARG A 295 9.56 -1.37 -25.06
C ARG A 295 9.62 -0.23 -26.07
N GLU A 296 10.51 -0.32 -27.04
CA GLU A 296 10.66 0.68 -28.10
C GLU A 296 9.43 0.72 -29.01
N ALA A 297 8.80 -0.43 -29.32
CA ALA A 297 7.57 -0.49 -30.07
C ALA A 297 6.36 0.09 -29.31
N GLU A 298 6.25 -0.17 -27.99
CA GLU A 298 5.21 0.42 -27.14
C GLU A 298 5.39 1.95 -27.03
N GLU A 299 6.63 2.42 -26.88
CA GLU A 299 6.97 3.84 -26.80
C GLU A 299 6.68 4.56 -28.13
N LEU A 300 7.08 3.98 -29.27
CA LEU A 300 6.74 4.48 -30.61
C LEU A 300 5.22 4.57 -30.82
N ARG A 301 4.48 3.57 -30.33
CA ARG A 301 3.00 3.55 -30.39
C ARG A 301 2.38 4.67 -29.56
N THR A 302 2.93 4.97 -28.38
CA THR A 302 2.43 6.08 -27.54
C THR A 302 2.70 7.47 -28.13
N ILE A 303 3.70 7.63 -29.00
CA ILE A 303 3.99 8.88 -29.71
C ILE A 303 3.46 8.90 -31.16
N GLY A 304 2.60 7.94 -31.53
CA GLY A 304 1.95 7.87 -32.85
C GLY A 304 2.89 7.51 -34.01
N LYS A 305 4.08 6.97 -33.73
CA LYS A 305 5.04 6.51 -34.74
C LYS A 305 4.95 4.99 -34.87
N LYS A 306 5.06 4.47 -36.09
CA LYS A 306 5.16 3.02 -36.32
C LYS A 306 6.61 2.55 -36.15
N PRO A 307 6.85 1.36 -35.58
CA PRO A 307 8.16 0.73 -35.60
C PRO A 307 8.64 0.55 -37.05
N VAL A 308 9.91 0.84 -37.31
CA VAL A 308 10.53 0.58 -38.61
C VAL A 308 10.97 -0.88 -38.61
N GLU A 309 10.27 -1.71 -39.39
CA GLU A 309 10.69 -3.09 -39.65
C GLU A 309 12.02 -3.05 -40.42
N ARG A 310 13.04 -3.77 -39.92
CA ARG A 310 14.30 -4.02 -40.61
C ARG A 310 14.37 -5.49 -41.00
#